data_AF-A0A0G0JTD0-F1
#
_entry.id   AF-A0A0G0JTD0-F1
#
_cell.length_a   1.000
_cell.length_b   1.000
_cell.length_c   1.000
_cell.angle_alpha   90.00
_cell.angle_beta   90.00
_cell.angle_gamma   90.00
#
_symmetry.space_group_name_H-M   'P 1'
#
loop_
_entity.id
_entity.type
_entity.pdbx_description
1 polymer ?
#
loop_
_entity_poly.entity_id
_entity_poly.type
_entity_poly.pdbx_seq_one_letter_code
_entity_poly.pdbx_strand_id
1 'polypeptide(L)'
;MRMRIFAALFITFLTMAIGCSGVNSSEPKSVTEMQDFAFVNTQVYTQSREYVDDITMLNQWLRANRSKKVVSFSGVLAYREGVSGYIIYFVSGDNSQQKFARINRSDRMSREPEIAVHGIRSLQEWKNAHPNVRIISISTVPSYSGGVREFTICYE
;
A
#
# COMPACT_ATOMS: atom_id res chain seq x y z
N MET A 1 26.02 69.76 10.99
CA MET A 1 26.81 68.89 11.90
C MET A 1 26.37 69.16 13.33
N ARG A 2 25.52 68.28 13.90
CA ARG A 2 25.14 68.11 15.32
C ARG A 2 23.99 67.08 15.31
N MET A 3 24.33 65.83 15.57
CA MET A 3 24.19 65.11 16.85
C MET A 3 22.80 64.46 16.98
N ARG A 4 22.82 63.13 16.95
CA ARG A 4 21.70 62.23 17.21
C ARG A 4 21.24 62.33 18.66
N ILE A 5 20.02 61.84 18.89
CA ILE A 5 19.53 61.01 20.01
C ILE A 5 18.19 61.57 20.49
N PHE A 6 17.11 60.92 20.08
CA PHE A 6 15.91 60.83 20.90
C PHE A 6 15.67 59.35 21.18
N ALA A 7 15.83 59.00 22.46
CA ALA A 7 15.36 57.77 23.03
C ALA A 7 13.83 57.80 23.03
N ALA A 8 13.20 56.74 22.52
CA ALA A 8 11.81 56.44 22.78
C ALA A 8 11.74 55.00 23.29
N LEU A 9 11.44 54.92 24.57
CA LEU A 9 11.17 53.73 25.36
C LEU A 9 9.74 53.26 25.07
N PHE A 10 9.51 51.94 25.20
CA PHE A 10 8.23 51.28 25.43
C PHE A 10 7.24 51.14 24.25
N ILE A 11 7.00 49.89 23.84
CA ILE A 11 5.80 49.11 24.22
C ILE A 11 6.02 47.66 23.77
N THR A 12 5.93 46.75 24.75
CA THR A 12 5.77 45.30 24.61
C THR A 12 4.54 44.97 23.76
N PHE A 13 4.73 44.27 22.65
CA PHE A 13 3.71 43.40 22.08
C PHE A 13 4.24 41.97 22.03
N LEU A 14 3.85 41.23 23.06
CA LEU A 14 3.66 39.80 23.05
C LEU A 14 2.81 39.43 21.82
N THR A 15 3.45 38.89 20.79
CA THR A 15 2.75 38.07 19.80
C THR A 15 3.44 36.72 19.75
N MET A 16 2.77 35.78 20.40
CA MET A 16 2.90 34.36 20.14
C MET A 16 2.83 34.15 18.62
N ALA A 17 3.97 33.88 18.00
CA ALA A 17 4.03 33.08 16.79
C ALA A 17 4.35 31.63 17.22
N ILE A 18 3.39 31.03 17.92
CA ILE A 18 3.16 29.59 17.84
C ILE A 18 2.92 29.32 16.35
N GLY A 19 3.89 28.75 15.65
CA GLY A 19 3.81 28.70 14.20
C GLY A 19 4.94 27.97 13.49
N CYS A 20 5.53 26.95 14.10
CA CYS A 20 5.94 25.80 13.31
C CYS A 20 5.05 24.65 13.75
N SER A 21 3.87 24.68 13.11
CA SER A 21 2.93 23.59 12.95
C SER A 21 3.61 22.24 13.08
N GLY A 22 3.07 21.45 14.01
CA GLY A 22 3.61 20.20 14.43
C GLY A 22 4.06 19.32 13.29
N VAL A 23 5.13 18.58 13.58
CA VAL A 23 5.33 17.24 13.06
C VAL A 23 4.09 16.43 13.49
N ASN A 24 3.00 16.58 12.76
CA ASN A 24 1.95 15.58 12.69
C ASN A 24 2.55 14.43 11.89
N SER A 25 3.46 13.70 12.52
CA SER A 25 3.85 12.35 12.15
C SER A 25 2.68 11.42 12.51
N SER A 26 1.53 11.66 11.86
CA SER A 26 0.35 10.78 11.90
C SER A 26 0.31 9.85 10.70
N GLU A 27 1.33 9.85 9.85
CA GLU A 27 1.50 8.82 8.83
C GLU A 27 1.95 7.53 9.51
N PRO A 28 1.20 6.41 9.40
CA PRO A 28 1.85 5.13 9.56
C PRO A 28 2.96 5.09 8.50
N LYS A 29 4.21 4.85 8.92
CA LYS A 29 5.34 4.57 8.01
C LYS A 29 5.12 3.22 7.31
N SER A 30 4.02 3.06 6.59
CA SER A 30 3.61 1.83 5.92
C SER A 30 4.17 1.74 4.50
N VAL A 31 4.89 2.76 4.03
CA VAL A 31 5.49 2.76 2.69
C VAL A 31 6.94 3.22 2.79
N THR A 32 7.87 2.44 2.24
CA THR A 32 9.27 2.81 2.01
C THR A 32 9.52 2.82 0.51
N GLU A 33 9.99 3.93 -0.05
CA GLU A 33 10.17 4.06 -1.51
C GLU A 33 11.61 4.36 -1.90
N MET A 34 11.98 3.87 -3.08
CA MET A 34 13.18 4.20 -3.84
C MET A 34 12.76 4.66 -5.24
N GLN A 35 13.73 4.92 -6.13
CA GLN A 35 13.50 5.46 -7.47
C GLN A 35 12.37 4.74 -8.23
N ASP A 36 12.45 3.42 -8.36
CA ASP A 36 11.51 2.62 -9.16
C ASP A 36 10.75 1.57 -8.32
N PHE A 37 10.95 1.58 -6.99
CA PHE A 37 10.44 0.55 -6.10
C PHE A 37 9.73 1.15 -4.89
N ALA A 38 8.61 0.55 -4.49
CA ALA A 38 7.95 0.83 -3.22
C ALA A 38 7.76 -0.47 -2.44
N PHE A 39 8.15 -0.47 -1.18
CA PHE A 39 7.72 -1.47 -0.22
C PHE A 39 6.49 -0.92 0.52
N VAL A 40 5.33 -1.53 0.29
CA VAL A 40 4.10 -1.24 1.02
C VAL A 40 3.96 -2.30 2.11
N ASN A 41 4.26 -1.92 3.34
CA ASN A 41 4.04 -2.71 4.54
C ASN A 41 2.53 -2.81 4.82
N THR A 42 2.04 -4.04 4.96
CA THR A 42 0.62 -4.32 5.22
C THR A 42 0.40 -4.90 6.62
N GLN A 43 1.46 -5.01 7.43
CA GLN A 43 1.40 -5.35 8.84
C GLN A 43 1.19 -4.08 9.67
N VAL A 44 -0.07 -3.76 9.96
CA VAL A 44 -0.38 -2.83 11.06
C VAL A 44 -0.52 -3.68 12.33
N TYR A 45 0.55 -3.78 13.11
CA TYR A 45 0.49 -4.35 14.47
C TYR A 45 -0.31 -3.41 15.38
N THR A 46 -1.63 -3.46 15.31
CA THR A 46 -2.45 -2.97 16.42
C THR A 46 -2.54 -4.09 17.45
N GLN A 47 -2.36 -3.73 18.73
CA GLN A 47 -2.55 -4.64 19.87
C GLN A 47 -3.98 -5.24 19.93
N SER A 48 -4.89 -4.78 19.07
CA SER A 48 -6.27 -5.22 18.90
C SER A 48 -6.51 -6.22 17.76
N ARG A 49 -5.49 -6.71 17.02
CA ARG A 49 -5.68 -7.58 15.84
C ARG A 49 -6.59 -6.97 14.77
N GLU A 50 -6.62 -5.64 14.63
CA GLU A 50 -7.32 -5.02 13.51
C GLU A 50 -6.49 -5.20 12.25
N TYR A 51 -6.79 -6.27 11.52
CA TYR A 51 -6.23 -6.58 10.21
C TYR A 51 -6.68 -5.50 9.22
N VAL A 52 -5.81 -4.52 8.94
CA VAL A 52 -6.05 -3.63 7.79
C VAL A 52 -5.90 -4.49 6.55
N ASP A 53 -6.98 -4.63 5.80
CA ASP A 53 -7.02 -5.35 4.53
C ASP A 53 -5.91 -4.81 3.60
N ASP A 54 -4.99 -5.67 3.21
CA ASP A 54 -3.79 -5.29 2.47
C ASP A 54 -4.12 -4.72 1.08
N ILE A 55 -5.24 -5.15 0.49
CA ILE A 55 -5.81 -4.57 -0.73
C ILE A 55 -6.19 -3.10 -0.52
N THR A 56 -6.72 -2.74 0.66
CA THR A 56 -7.06 -1.36 0.98
C THR A 56 -5.80 -0.50 1.03
N MET A 57 -4.72 -0.97 1.65
CA MET A 57 -3.44 -0.24 1.73
C MET A 57 -2.80 -0.06 0.34
N LEU A 58 -2.77 -1.11 -0.46
CA LEU A 58 -2.25 -1.05 -1.84
C LEU A 58 -3.04 -0.05 -2.69
N ASN A 59 -4.37 -0.06 -2.60
CA ASN A 59 -5.21 0.90 -3.34
C ASN A 59 -5.09 2.33 -2.79
N GLN A 60 -4.83 2.52 -1.49
CA GLN A 60 -4.50 3.83 -0.93
C GLN A 60 -3.18 4.35 -1.50
N TRP A 61 -2.14 3.50 -1.57
CA TRP A 61 -0.86 3.86 -2.16
C TRP A 61 -1.01 4.26 -3.64
N LEU A 62 -1.77 3.50 -4.43
CA LEU A 62 -2.06 3.86 -5.84
C LEU A 62 -2.69 5.25 -5.96
N ARG A 63 -3.72 5.54 -5.14
CA ARG A 63 -4.42 6.83 -5.16
C ARG A 63 -3.52 8.00 -4.78
N ALA A 64 -2.61 7.80 -3.82
CA ALA A 64 -1.64 8.81 -3.42
C ALA A 64 -0.55 9.05 -4.47
N ASN A 65 -0.27 8.06 -5.33
CA ASN A 65 0.85 8.06 -6.27
C ASN A 65 0.39 8.01 -7.73
N ARG A 66 -0.48 8.93 -8.16
CA ARG A 66 -1.11 8.90 -9.49
C ARG A 66 -0.16 8.85 -10.68
N SER A 67 1.07 9.35 -10.52
CA SER A 67 2.13 9.37 -11.53
C SER A 67 3.03 8.13 -11.54
N LYS A 68 2.73 7.11 -10.72
CA LYS A 68 3.49 5.86 -10.64
C LYS A 68 2.64 4.70 -11.16
N LYS A 69 2.90 4.30 -12.40
CA LYS A 69 2.24 3.16 -13.05
C LYS A 69 2.90 1.86 -12.62
N VAL A 70 2.15 0.99 -11.96
CA VAL A 70 2.61 -0.35 -11.55
C VAL A 70 2.85 -1.20 -12.78
N VAL A 71 3.98 -1.90 -12.78
CA VAL A 71 4.36 -2.88 -13.82
C VAL A 71 4.38 -4.29 -13.25
N SER A 72 4.88 -4.46 -12.03
CA SER A 72 4.87 -5.74 -11.33
C SER A 72 4.89 -5.54 -9.82
N PHE A 73 4.55 -6.59 -9.08
CA PHE A 73 4.68 -6.61 -7.63
C PHE A 73 4.85 -8.03 -7.10
N SER A 74 5.41 -8.16 -5.90
CA SER A 74 5.61 -9.42 -5.22
C SER A 74 5.30 -9.29 -3.73
N GLY A 75 4.59 -10.27 -3.16
CA GLY A 75 4.36 -10.36 -1.73
C GLY A 75 5.63 -10.73 -0.97
N VAL A 76 5.94 -9.98 0.07
CA VAL A 76 7.00 -10.30 1.04
C VAL A 76 6.37 -11.19 2.12
N LEU A 77 7.01 -12.32 2.43
CA LEU A 77 6.47 -13.26 3.42
C LEU A 77 7.01 -12.94 4.82
N ALA A 78 6.11 -12.87 5.80
CA ALA A 78 6.49 -12.99 7.20
C ALA A 78 6.51 -14.47 7.60
N TYR A 79 7.58 -14.85 8.32
CA TYR A 79 7.73 -16.20 8.84
C TYR A 79 6.51 -16.58 9.69
N ARG A 80 5.75 -17.59 9.24
CA ARG A 80 4.53 -18.12 9.87
C ARG A 80 3.32 -17.18 9.93
N GLU A 81 3.33 -16.03 9.26
CA GLU A 81 2.25 -15.03 9.36
C GLU A 81 1.67 -14.58 8.00
N GLY A 82 2.06 -15.20 6.89
CA GLY A 82 1.53 -14.88 5.56
C GLY A 82 2.31 -13.72 4.90
N VAL A 83 1.60 -12.84 4.19
CA VAL A 83 2.23 -11.69 3.47
C VAL A 83 2.36 -10.51 4.43
N SER A 84 3.59 -10.03 4.63
CA SER A 84 3.90 -8.86 5.47
C SER A 84 3.82 -7.52 4.74
N GLY A 85 3.85 -7.57 3.41
CA GLY A 85 3.78 -6.40 2.55
C GLY A 85 4.06 -6.77 1.12
N TYR A 86 4.20 -5.76 0.27
CA TYR A 86 4.46 -5.96 -1.15
C TYR A 86 5.60 -5.05 -1.61
N ILE A 87 6.52 -5.62 -2.39
CA ILE A 87 7.45 -4.86 -3.21
C ILE A 87 6.77 -4.60 -4.54
N ILE A 88 6.64 -3.33 -4.90
CA ILE A 88 6.02 -2.86 -6.14
C ILE A 88 7.11 -2.25 -7.00
N TYR A 89 7.21 -2.72 -8.25
CA TYR A 89 7.98 -2.07 -9.29
C TYR A 89 7.05 -1.17 -10.12
N PHE A 90 7.42 0.09 -10.28
CA PHE A 90 6.64 1.08 -11.00
C PHE A 90 7.52 1.89 -11.96
N VAL A 91 6.87 2.51 -12.93
CA VAL A 91 7.46 3.48 -13.85
C VAL A 91 6.69 4.79 -13.80
N SER A 92 7.28 5.87 -14.31
CA SER A 92 6.53 7.12 -14.49
C SER A 92 5.37 6.89 -15.47
N GLY A 93 4.16 7.23 -15.05
CA GLY A 93 2.95 7.08 -15.87
C GLY A 93 1.66 7.16 -15.07
N ASP A 94 0.55 7.40 -15.76
CA ASP A 94 -0.77 7.45 -15.12
C ASP A 94 -1.20 6.05 -14.64
N ASN A 95 -1.58 5.97 -13.37
CA ASN A 95 -2.16 4.77 -12.77
C ASN A 95 -3.66 4.87 -12.49
N SER A 96 -4.34 5.86 -13.07
CA SER A 96 -5.73 6.20 -12.68
C SER A 96 -6.73 5.04 -12.80
N GLN A 97 -6.47 4.13 -13.72
CA GLN A 97 -7.26 2.92 -13.98
C GLN A 97 -6.80 1.70 -13.17
N GLN A 98 -5.59 1.74 -12.62
CA GLN A 98 -5.01 0.60 -11.90
C GLN A 98 -5.70 0.38 -10.57
N LYS A 99 -5.94 -0.90 -10.27
CA LYS A 99 -6.56 -1.36 -9.03
C LYS A 99 -5.93 -2.65 -8.56
N PHE A 100 -5.87 -2.81 -7.24
CA PHE A 100 -5.55 -4.10 -6.61
C PHE A 100 -6.82 -4.82 -6.17
N ALA A 101 -6.84 -6.15 -6.31
CA ALA A 101 -7.90 -7.00 -5.79
C ALA A 101 -7.35 -8.33 -5.22
N ARG A 102 -8.11 -8.91 -4.29
CA ARG A 102 -7.87 -10.24 -3.72
C ARG A 102 -8.83 -11.25 -4.37
N ILE A 103 -8.28 -12.33 -4.90
CA ILE A 103 -9.03 -13.46 -5.44
C ILE A 103 -8.82 -14.64 -4.50
N ASN A 104 -9.89 -15.04 -3.81
CA ASN A 104 -9.86 -16.20 -2.91
C ASN A 104 -10.01 -17.50 -3.70
N ARG A 105 -9.31 -18.55 -3.27
CA ARG A 105 -9.59 -19.93 -3.71
C ARG A 105 -11.01 -20.29 -3.22
N SER A 106 -11.90 -20.73 -4.11
CA SER A 106 -13.33 -20.91 -3.79
C SER A 106 -13.63 -22.17 -2.96
N ASP A 107 -12.67 -23.07 -2.77
CA ASP A 107 -12.83 -24.33 -2.05
C ASP A 107 -12.19 -24.26 -0.65
N ARG A 108 -12.86 -23.62 0.30
CA ARG A 108 -12.56 -23.76 1.75
C ARG A 108 -12.69 -25.22 2.27
N MET A 109 -12.85 -26.21 1.39
CA MET A 109 -13.29 -27.57 1.69
C MET A 109 -12.29 -28.67 1.26
N SER A 110 -11.31 -28.39 0.40
CA SER A 110 -10.37 -29.44 -0.05
C SER A 110 -9.11 -29.44 0.82
N ARG A 111 -9.00 -30.43 1.71
CA ARG A 111 -7.76 -30.75 2.46
C ARG A 111 -6.74 -31.51 1.59
N GLU A 112 -7.01 -31.69 0.30
CA GLU A 112 -6.14 -32.46 -0.59
C GLU A 112 -5.22 -31.57 -1.44
N PRO A 113 -4.03 -32.08 -1.83
CA PRO A 113 -3.00 -31.32 -2.54
C PRO A 113 -3.32 -30.98 -4.00
N GLU A 114 -4.59 -30.81 -4.40
CA GLU A 114 -4.97 -30.32 -5.74
C GLU A 114 -4.79 -28.77 -5.87
N ILE A 115 -3.78 -28.24 -5.19
CA ILE A 115 -3.70 -26.83 -4.74
C ILE A 115 -3.47 -25.82 -5.88
N ALA A 116 -2.95 -26.25 -7.03
CA ALA A 116 -2.69 -25.36 -8.16
C ALA A 116 -3.88 -25.22 -9.12
N VAL A 117 -4.67 -26.29 -9.32
CA VAL A 117 -5.74 -26.34 -10.33
C VAL A 117 -6.93 -25.46 -9.93
N HIS A 118 -7.26 -25.40 -8.64
CA HIS A 118 -8.33 -24.54 -8.13
C HIS A 118 -7.96 -23.05 -8.15
N GLY A 119 -6.68 -22.72 -7.94
CA GLY A 119 -6.23 -21.34 -7.93
C GLY A 119 -6.34 -20.67 -9.31
N ILE A 120 -5.91 -21.37 -10.36
CA ILE A 120 -6.04 -20.89 -11.74
C ILE A 120 -7.51 -20.77 -12.14
N ARG A 121 -8.39 -21.68 -11.67
CA ARG A 121 -9.84 -21.60 -11.92
C ARG A 121 -10.46 -20.32 -11.35
N SER A 122 -10.19 -19.98 -10.10
CA SER A 122 -10.69 -18.72 -9.50
C SER A 122 -10.20 -17.48 -10.27
N LEU A 123 -8.94 -17.48 -10.74
CA LEU A 123 -8.42 -16.41 -11.60
C LEU A 123 -9.15 -16.33 -12.94
N GLN A 124 -9.41 -17.49 -13.56
CA GLN A 124 -10.14 -17.56 -14.83
C GLN A 124 -11.60 -17.12 -14.68
N GLU A 125 -12.29 -17.55 -13.63
CA GLU A 125 -13.67 -17.11 -13.31
C GLU A 125 -13.72 -15.59 -13.11
N TRP A 126 -12.77 -15.03 -12.35
CA TRP A 126 -12.67 -13.59 -12.19
C TRP A 126 -12.42 -12.89 -13.52
N LYS A 127 -11.50 -13.39 -14.36
CA LYS A 127 -11.21 -12.80 -15.67
C LYS A 127 -12.42 -12.87 -16.61
N ASN A 128 -13.19 -13.97 -16.58
CA ASN A 128 -14.41 -14.13 -17.36
C ASN A 128 -15.51 -13.15 -16.93
N ALA A 129 -15.64 -12.89 -15.64
CA ALA A 129 -16.57 -11.89 -15.09
C ALA A 129 -16.14 -10.43 -15.39
N HIS A 130 -14.85 -10.22 -15.73
CA HIS A 130 -14.27 -8.91 -16.03
C HIS A 130 -13.61 -8.93 -17.42
N PRO A 131 -14.39 -9.07 -18.51
CA PRO A 131 -13.83 -9.31 -19.85
C PRO A 131 -12.94 -8.16 -20.35
N ASN A 132 -13.25 -6.92 -19.94
CA ASN A 132 -12.56 -5.72 -20.43
C ASN A 132 -11.34 -5.31 -19.61
N VAL A 133 -11.02 -5.99 -18.51
CA VAL A 133 -9.84 -5.65 -17.69
C VAL A 133 -8.58 -6.32 -18.23
N ARG A 134 -7.47 -5.61 -18.16
CA ARG A 134 -6.11 -6.07 -18.44
C ARG A 134 -5.41 -6.37 -17.12
N ILE A 135 -5.07 -7.64 -16.90
CA ILE A 135 -4.24 -8.03 -15.75
C ILE A 135 -2.81 -7.53 -16.02
N ILE A 136 -2.24 -6.82 -15.04
CA ILE A 136 -0.88 -6.30 -15.07
C ILE A 136 0.07 -7.31 -14.41
N SER A 137 -0.27 -7.74 -13.19
CA SER A 137 0.58 -8.60 -12.38
C SER A 137 -0.26 -9.41 -11.39
N ILE A 138 0.25 -10.57 -10.99
CA ILE A 138 -0.36 -11.49 -10.03
C ILE A 138 0.71 -11.88 -9.00
N SER A 139 0.36 -11.83 -7.72
CA SER A 139 1.19 -12.37 -6.64
C SER A 139 0.40 -13.40 -5.85
N THR A 140 1.02 -14.53 -5.55
CA THR A 140 0.44 -15.57 -4.70
C THR A 140 0.51 -15.18 -3.23
N VAL A 141 -0.52 -15.54 -2.47
CA VAL A 141 -0.55 -15.50 -1.01
C VAL A 141 -0.44 -16.94 -0.52
N PRO A 142 0.67 -17.32 0.14
CA PRO A 142 0.87 -18.72 0.52
C PRO A 142 -0.08 -19.13 1.64
N SER A 143 -0.40 -20.42 1.67
CA SER A 143 -1.09 -21.04 2.79
C SER A 143 -0.09 -21.47 3.88
N TYR A 144 -0.52 -21.47 5.14
CA TYR A 144 0.31 -21.92 6.27
C TYR A 144 0.74 -23.40 6.16
N SER A 145 0.00 -24.21 5.41
CA SER A 145 0.26 -25.65 5.19
C SER A 145 1.02 -25.96 3.90
N GLY A 146 1.56 -24.93 3.23
CA GLY A 146 2.16 -25.07 1.89
C GLY A 146 1.16 -24.82 0.75
N GLY A 147 1.68 -24.39 -0.40
CA GLY A 147 0.87 -24.01 -1.56
C GLY A 147 0.23 -22.61 -1.46
N VAL A 148 -0.77 -22.34 -2.31
CA VAL A 148 -1.37 -21.00 -2.47
C VAL A 148 -2.77 -20.97 -1.86
N ARG A 149 -3.03 -19.98 -1.00
CA ARG A 149 -4.35 -19.71 -0.40
C ARG A 149 -5.18 -18.77 -1.26
N GLU A 150 -4.55 -17.70 -1.74
CA GLU A 150 -5.22 -16.59 -2.44
C GLU A 150 -4.28 -15.96 -3.47
N PHE A 151 -4.81 -15.10 -4.34
CA PHE A 151 -4.03 -14.28 -5.25
C PHE A 151 -4.33 -12.81 -5.02
N THR A 152 -3.29 -12.00 -4.94
CA THR A 152 -3.43 -10.55 -5.13
C THR A 152 -3.16 -10.26 -6.61
N ILE A 153 -3.99 -9.45 -7.22
CA ILE A 153 -3.84 -9.04 -8.62
C ILE A 153 -3.79 -7.52 -8.72
N CYS A 154 -3.03 -7.02 -9.68
CA CYS A 154 -3.08 -5.63 -10.17
C CYS A 154 -3.65 -5.66 -11.59
N TYR A 155 -4.65 -4.83 -11.89
CA TYR A 155 -5.31 -4.77 -13.19
C TYR A 155 -5.70 -3.34 -13.56
N GLU A 156 -5.94 -3.08 -14.84
CA GLU A 156 -6.50 -1.82 -15.39
C GLU A 156 -7.53 -2.07 -16.49
#